data_AF-A0A7W1XRT9-F1
#
_entry.id   AF-A0A7W1XRT9-F1
#
_cell.length_a   1.000
_cell.length_b   1.000
_cell.length_c   1.000
_cell.angle_alpha   90.00
_cell.angle_beta   90.00
_cell.angle_gamma   90.00
#
_symmetry.space_group_name_H-M   'P 1'
#
loop_
_entity.id
_entity.type
_entity.pdbx_description
1 polymer ?
#
loop_
_entity_poly.entity_id
_entity_poly.type
_entity_poly.pdbx_seq_one_letter_code
_entity_poly.pdbx_strand_id
1 'polypeptide(L)'
;MVNPMHVKRSKELDDNSPTKNDVKDAYVIARLIQDGRYSEPQVPEGIYAELRNGMNLRDRLMKDLASIKGRIQNWLDRFFPEFLDVFRNWEGKAALFSLQHFPLPSDVQTMNVEKIVQAWKQEIKRAVGVKRATRLLEAAKVSVGLTTGLSMARTELQLLLQQYELLQTQIDKLMEQLE
;
A
#
# COMPACT_ATOMS: atom_id res chain seq x y z
N MET A 1 33.61 0.75 0.08
CA MET A 1 32.64 0.72 -1.04
C MET A 1 33.03 1.78 -2.05
N VAL A 2 33.13 1.42 -3.34
CA VAL A 2 33.43 2.37 -4.42
C VAL A 2 32.11 2.86 -5.01
N ASN A 3 31.98 4.17 -5.21
CA ASN A 3 30.76 4.76 -5.76
C ASN A 3 30.58 4.35 -7.24
N PRO A 4 29.47 3.70 -7.64
CA PRO A 4 29.23 3.31 -9.04
C PRO A 4 29.30 4.46 -10.04
N MET A 5 28.94 5.69 -9.64
CA MET A 5 29.10 6.88 -10.48
C MET A 5 30.57 7.20 -10.78
N HIS A 6 31.46 6.99 -9.81
CA HIS A 6 32.90 7.19 -10.01
C HIS A 6 33.48 6.10 -10.91
N VAL A 7 33.03 4.86 -10.76
CA VAL A 7 33.40 3.75 -11.65
C VAL A 7 33.03 4.09 -13.10
N LYS A 8 31.80 4.58 -13.33
CA LYS A 8 31.33 4.95 -14.67
C LYS A 8 32.16 6.08 -15.29
N ARG A 9 32.42 7.15 -14.53
CA ARG A 9 33.22 8.30 -15.02
C ARG A 9 34.68 7.94 -15.26
N SER A 10 35.29 7.15 -14.38
CA SER A 10 36.68 6.70 -14.59
C SER A 10 36.79 5.76 -15.78
N LYS A 11 35.79 4.90 -16.00
CA LYS A 11 35.73 4.02 -17.16
C LYS A 11 35.65 4.81 -18.47
N GLU A 12 34.80 5.82 -18.55
CA GLU A 12 34.70 6.70 -19.74
C GLU A 12 36.02 7.44 -20.04
N LEU A 13 36.84 7.71 -19.02
CA LEU A 13 38.10 8.41 -19.15
C LEU A 13 39.28 7.48 -19.51
N ASP A 14 39.33 6.29 -18.92
CA ASP A 14 40.38 5.28 -19.14
C ASP A 14 40.13 4.41 -20.38
N ASP A 15 38.86 4.19 -20.74
CA ASP A 15 38.43 3.30 -21.82
C ASP A 15 37.22 3.88 -22.57
N ASN A 16 37.48 4.45 -23.74
CA ASN A 16 36.46 5.06 -24.59
C ASN A 16 35.67 4.02 -25.44
N SER A 17 35.80 2.73 -25.14
CA SER A 17 35.05 1.68 -25.85
C SER A 17 33.66 1.47 -25.23
N PRO A 18 32.60 1.37 -26.05
CA PRO A 18 31.22 1.22 -25.56
C PRO A 18 30.91 -0.19 -25.01
N THR A 19 31.91 -1.07 -24.93
CA THR A 19 31.71 -2.49 -24.62
C THR A 19 31.56 -2.72 -23.12
N LYS A 20 30.38 -3.15 -22.70
CA LYS A 20 30.14 -3.60 -21.32
C LYS A 20 30.85 -4.94 -21.08
N ASN A 21 31.82 -4.95 -20.16
CA ASN A 21 32.60 -6.14 -19.80
C ASN A 21 32.92 -6.09 -18.30
N ASP A 22 32.51 -7.10 -17.55
CA ASP A 22 32.67 -7.16 -16.09
C ASP A 22 34.15 -7.17 -15.65
N VAL A 23 35.04 -7.69 -16.49
CA VAL A 23 36.50 -7.67 -16.24
C VAL A 23 37.03 -6.24 -16.18
N LYS A 24 36.52 -5.37 -17.05
CA LYS A 24 36.90 -3.95 -17.08
C LYS A 24 36.36 -3.22 -15.85
N ASP A 25 35.12 -3.52 -15.46
CA ASP A 25 34.50 -2.92 -14.28
C ASP A 25 35.26 -3.32 -13.00
N ALA A 26 35.66 -4.59 -12.88
CA ALA A 26 36.50 -5.07 -11.78
C ALA A 26 37.86 -4.37 -11.73
N TYR A 27 38.51 -4.15 -12.89
CA TYR A 27 39.78 -3.45 -12.98
C TYR A 27 39.68 -1.98 -12.55
N VAL A 28 38.66 -1.25 -13.02
CA VAL A 28 38.42 0.15 -12.63
C VAL A 28 38.10 0.26 -11.14
N ILE A 29 37.31 -0.67 -10.59
CA ILE A 29 37.03 -0.73 -9.15
C ILE A 29 38.32 -0.97 -8.36
N ALA A 30 39.17 -1.92 -8.78
CA ALA A 30 40.44 -2.20 -8.12
C ALA A 30 41.39 -0.99 -8.12
N ARG A 31 41.46 -0.26 -9.24
CA ARG A 31 42.24 0.98 -9.37
C ARG A 31 41.72 2.09 -8.45
N LEU A 32 40.40 2.28 -8.40
CA LEU A 32 39.78 3.25 -7.49
C LEU A 32 40.02 2.89 -6.01
N ILE A 33 40.09 1.59 -5.68
CA ILE A 33 40.47 1.14 -4.33
C ILE A 33 41.94 1.45 -4.04
N GLN A 34 42.84 1.13 -4.98
CA GLN A 34 44.28 1.43 -4.86
C GLN A 34 44.55 2.93 -4.67
N ASP A 35 43.80 3.78 -5.37
CA ASP A 35 43.89 5.24 -5.28
C ASP A 35 43.25 5.81 -4.00
N GLY A 36 42.72 4.97 -3.11
CA GLY A 36 42.03 5.40 -1.88
C GLY A 36 40.68 6.08 -2.14
N ARG A 37 40.14 6.00 -3.36
CA ARG A 37 38.87 6.63 -3.77
C ARG A 37 37.67 5.75 -3.45
N TYR A 38 37.63 5.24 -2.22
CA TYR A 38 36.52 4.48 -1.67
C TYR A 38 36.05 5.11 -0.36
N SER A 39 34.77 4.91 -0.03
CA SER A 39 34.25 5.26 1.29
C SER A 39 34.13 4.00 2.12
N GLU A 40 34.59 4.04 3.36
CA GLU A 40 34.29 2.98 4.31
C GLU A 40 32.78 3.03 4.65
N PRO A 41 32.04 1.93 4.47
CA PRO A 41 30.66 1.89 4.92
C PRO A 41 30.65 2.05 6.44
N GLN A 42 30.04 3.13 6.94
CA GLN A 42 29.70 3.17 8.35
C GLN A 42 28.60 2.15 8.59
N VAL A 43 28.97 1.04 9.20
CA VAL A 43 28.01 0.08 9.74
C VAL A 43 27.55 0.69 11.06
N PRO A 44 26.30 1.13 11.15
CA PRO A 44 25.81 1.66 12.41
C PRO A 44 25.84 0.54 13.44
N GLU A 45 26.39 0.82 14.62
CA GLU A 45 26.47 -0.10 15.75
C GLU A 45 25.51 0.34 16.87
N GLY A 46 25.09 -0.61 17.70
CA GLY A 46 24.17 -0.36 18.83
C GLY A 46 22.84 0.26 18.38
N ILE A 47 22.45 1.35 19.03
CA ILE A 47 21.14 2.01 18.86
C ILE A 47 20.91 2.44 17.40
N TYR A 48 21.94 2.91 16.70
CA TYR A 48 21.80 3.32 15.30
C TYR A 48 21.52 2.13 14.37
N ALA A 49 22.01 0.94 14.71
CA ALA A 49 21.74 -0.30 13.96
C ALA A 49 20.27 -0.70 14.11
N GLU A 50 19.75 -0.64 15.35
CA GLU A 50 18.35 -0.93 15.67
C GLU A 50 17.41 0.06 14.99
N LEU A 51 17.68 1.37 15.06
CA LEU A 51 16.92 2.40 14.35
C LEU A 51 16.90 2.16 12.84
N ARG A 52 18.06 1.84 12.24
CA ARG A 52 18.14 1.53 10.81
C ARG A 52 17.32 0.30 10.45
N ASN A 53 17.37 -0.75 11.26
CA ASN A 53 16.59 -1.96 11.05
C ASN A 53 15.08 -1.71 11.20
N GLY A 54 14.68 -0.92 12.19
CA GLY A 54 13.29 -0.51 12.38
C GLY A 54 12.77 0.34 11.23
N MET A 55 13.53 1.34 10.75
CA MET A 55 13.15 2.13 9.58
C MET A 55 13.05 1.28 8.30
N ASN A 56 13.99 0.34 8.09
CA ASN A 56 13.91 -0.60 6.97
C ASN A 56 12.69 -1.55 7.07
N LEU A 57 12.27 -1.90 8.30
CA LEU A 57 11.07 -2.70 8.52
C LEU A 57 9.82 -1.87 8.23
N ARG A 58 9.75 -0.64 8.72
CA ARG A 58 8.67 0.31 8.44
C ARG A 58 8.49 0.51 6.94
N ASP A 59 9.57 0.72 6.19
CA ASP A 59 9.51 0.91 4.74
C ASP A 59 8.98 -0.33 4.00
N ARG A 60 9.29 -1.54 4.51
CA ARG A 60 8.71 -2.79 3.99
C ARG A 60 7.21 -2.86 4.27
N LEU A 61 6.80 -2.65 5.51
CA LEU A 61 5.38 -2.67 5.90
C LEU A 61 4.56 -1.60 5.14
N MET A 62 5.11 -0.41 4.92
CA MET A 62 4.48 0.64 4.11
C MET A 62 4.27 0.20 2.66
N LYS A 63 5.23 -0.51 2.05
CA LYS A 63 5.08 -1.06 0.69
C LYS A 63 4.01 -2.16 0.64
N ASP A 64 3.99 -3.03 1.64
CA ASP A 64 2.97 -4.07 1.74
C ASP A 64 1.57 -3.46 1.89
N LEU A 65 1.44 -2.44 2.75
CA LEU A 65 0.20 -1.69 2.92
C LEU A 65 -0.23 -1.02 1.62
N ALA A 66 0.69 -0.38 0.87
CA ALA A 66 0.38 0.21 -0.44
C ALA A 66 -0.10 -0.85 -1.46
N SER A 67 0.51 -2.04 -1.45
CA SER A 67 0.10 -3.18 -2.28
C SER A 67 -1.32 -3.63 -1.92
N ILE A 68 -1.64 -3.78 -0.63
CA ILE A 68 -2.99 -4.15 -0.17
C ILE A 68 -4.01 -3.08 -0.56
N LYS A 69 -3.70 -1.79 -0.40
CA LYS A 69 -4.57 -0.70 -0.86
C LYS A 69 -4.88 -0.79 -2.34
N GLY A 70 -3.88 -1.08 -3.17
CA GLY A 70 -4.06 -1.29 -4.60
C GLY A 70 -4.93 -2.51 -4.93
N ARG A 71 -4.80 -3.61 -4.17
CA ARG A 71 -5.67 -4.79 -4.33
C ARG A 71 -7.11 -4.50 -3.96
N ILE A 72 -7.36 -3.78 -2.88
CA ILE A 72 -8.71 -3.35 -2.48
C ILE A 72 -9.31 -2.44 -3.55
N GLN A 73 -8.55 -1.47 -4.06
CA GLN A 73 -9.02 -0.60 -5.12
C GLN A 73 -9.37 -1.38 -6.40
N ASN A 74 -8.52 -2.31 -6.83
CA ASN A 74 -8.81 -3.18 -7.96
C ASN A 74 -10.06 -4.04 -7.73
N TRP A 75 -10.22 -4.58 -6.51
CA TRP A 75 -11.43 -5.30 -6.14
C TRP A 75 -12.68 -4.42 -6.27
N LEU A 76 -12.62 -3.17 -5.77
CA LEU A 76 -13.71 -2.21 -5.93
C LEU A 76 -14.00 -1.91 -7.39
N ASP A 77 -12.98 -1.65 -8.21
CA ASP A 77 -13.16 -1.37 -9.63
C ASP A 77 -13.82 -2.55 -10.39
N ARG A 78 -13.58 -3.79 -9.94
CA ARG A 78 -14.15 -5.01 -10.53
C ARG A 78 -15.58 -5.30 -10.09
N PHE A 79 -15.90 -5.12 -8.81
CA PHE A 79 -17.15 -5.57 -8.22
C PHE A 79 -18.12 -4.43 -7.85
N PHE A 80 -17.62 -3.23 -7.62
CA PHE A 80 -18.44 -2.06 -7.28
C PHE A 80 -17.72 -0.71 -7.59
N PRO A 81 -17.47 -0.38 -8.87
CA PRO A 81 -16.70 0.81 -9.25
C PRO A 81 -17.33 2.13 -8.79
N GLU A 82 -18.67 2.21 -8.77
CA GLU A 82 -19.44 3.40 -8.37
C GLU A 82 -19.34 3.69 -6.85
N PHE A 83 -18.76 2.77 -6.08
CA PHE A 83 -18.55 2.97 -4.65
C PHE A 83 -17.69 4.21 -4.36
N LEU A 84 -16.66 4.46 -5.18
CA LEU A 84 -15.75 5.59 -5.02
C LEU A 84 -16.41 6.95 -5.35
N ASP A 85 -17.49 6.95 -6.14
CA ASP A 85 -18.28 8.17 -6.40
C ASP A 85 -19.05 8.62 -5.16
N VAL A 86 -19.50 7.66 -4.36
CA VAL A 86 -20.20 7.91 -3.09
C VAL A 86 -19.18 8.24 -1.98
N PHE A 87 -18.08 7.50 -1.97
CA PHE A 87 -16.99 7.62 -1.01
C PHE A 87 -15.69 7.98 -1.72
N ARG A 88 -15.39 9.28 -1.80
CA ARG A 88 -14.13 9.79 -2.35
C ARG A 88 -12.87 9.13 -1.76
N ASN A 89 -12.95 8.66 -0.51
CA ASN A 89 -11.92 7.83 0.10
C ASN A 89 -12.57 6.60 0.73
N TRP A 90 -12.15 5.41 0.30
CA TRP A 90 -12.63 4.12 0.84
C TRP A 90 -12.06 3.82 2.24
N GLU A 91 -10.96 4.47 2.64
CA GLU A 91 -10.35 4.34 3.98
C GLU A 91 -11.14 5.09 5.07
N GLY A 92 -12.19 5.84 4.69
CA GLY A 92 -13.04 6.52 5.67
C GLY A 92 -13.81 5.50 6.54
N LYS A 93 -14.01 5.82 7.82
CA LYS A 93 -14.71 4.92 8.78
C LYS A 93 -16.03 4.36 8.26
N ALA A 94 -16.84 5.20 7.60
CA ALA A 94 -18.11 4.77 7.03
C ALA A 94 -17.95 3.88 5.80
N ALA A 95 -16.93 4.13 4.98
CA ALA A 95 -16.65 3.32 3.80
C ALA A 95 -16.09 1.95 4.20
N LEU A 96 -15.12 1.89 5.11
CA LEU A 96 -14.60 0.64 5.67
C LEU A 96 -15.72 -0.19 6.31
N PHE A 97 -16.57 0.43 7.13
CA PHE A 97 -17.72 -0.25 7.72
C PHE A 97 -18.67 -0.82 6.65
N SER A 98 -18.96 -0.04 5.61
CA SER A 98 -19.77 -0.50 4.48
C SER A 98 -19.13 -1.68 3.76
N LEU A 99 -17.81 -1.67 3.54
CA LEU A 99 -17.08 -2.77 2.92
C LEU A 99 -17.00 -4.02 3.80
N GLN A 100 -17.04 -3.87 5.12
CA GLN A 100 -17.06 -5.01 6.05
C GLN A 100 -18.43 -5.70 6.11
N HIS A 101 -19.53 -4.94 6.07
CA HIS A 101 -20.87 -5.48 6.28
C HIS A 101 -21.68 -5.73 5.00
N PHE A 102 -21.54 -4.87 3.99
CA PHE A 102 -22.30 -4.94 2.74
C PHE A 102 -21.43 -4.51 1.54
N PRO A 103 -20.40 -5.31 1.19
CA PRO A 103 -19.42 -4.93 0.17
C PRO A 103 -19.94 -4.94 -1.26
N LEU A 104 -20.98 -5.73 -1.54
CA LEU A 104 -21.48 -5.92 -2.90
C LEU A 104 -22.73 -5.07 -3.16
N PRO A 105 -22.95 -4.67 -4.43
CA PRO A 105 -24.17 -3.96 -4.83
C PRO A 105 -25.45 -4.71 -4.45
N SER A 106 -25.48 -6.03 -4.59
CA SER A 106 -26.64 -6.87 -4.22
C SER A 106 -26.95 -6.82 -2.72
N ASP A 107 -25.93 -6.77 -1.86
CA ASP A 107 -26.12 -6.66 -0.42
C ASP A 107 -26.67 -5.28 -0.05
N VAL A 108 -26.18 -4.22 -0.69
CA VAL A 108 -26.70 -2.86 -0.50
C VAL A 108 -28.16 -2.77 -0.94
N GLN A 109 -28.52 -3.37 -2.08
CA GLN A 109 -29.90 -3.34 -2.59
C GLN A 109 -30.90 -4.07 -1.68
N THR A 110 -30.47 -5.12 -0.97
CA THR A 110 -31.34 -5.82 0.00
C THR A 110 -31.50 -5.05 1.31
N MET A 111 -30.64 -4.06 1.59
CA MET A 111 -30.74 -3.19 2.74
C MET A 111 -31.52 -1.90 2.43
N ASN A 112 -32.38 -1.49 3.36
CA ASN A 112 -33.02 -0.17 3.28
C ASN A 112 -32.06 0.92 3.78
N VAL A 113 -32.24 2.14 3.26
CA VAL A 113 -31.48 3.35 3.65
C VAL A 113 -31.46 3.53 5.17
N GLU A 114 -32.57 3.27 5.85
CA GLU A 114 -32.68 3.37 7.31
C GLU A 114 -31.79 2.34 8.03
N LYS A 115 -31.70 1.11 7.52
CA LYS A 115 -30.84 0.06 8.08
C LYS A 115 -29.36 0.40 7.89
N ILE A 116 -28.99 0.95 6.74
CA ILE A 116 -27.62 1.43 6.47
C ILE A 116 -27.23 2.54 7.46
N VAL A 117 -28.11 3.52 7.67
CA VAL A 117 -27.87 4.61 8.63
C VAL A 117 -27.84 4.09 10.07
N GLN A 118 -28.69 3.13 10.43
CA GLN A 118 -28.65 2.50 11.75
C GLN A 118 -27.35 1.73 11.98
N ALA A 119 -26.87 0.97 10.99
CA ALA A 119 -25.61 0.25 11.07
C ALA A 119 -24.44 1.23 11.25
N TRP A 120 -24.41 2.33 10.49
CA TRP A 120 -23.41 3.38 10.69
C TRP A 120 -23.51 4.05 12.07
N LYS A 121 -24.71 4.21 12.64
CA LYS A 121 -24.90 4.82 13.97
C LYS A 121 -24.35 3.97 15.11
N GLN A 122 -24.28 2.64 14.95
CA GLN A 122 -23.73 1.74 15.97
C GLN A 122 -22.22 1.98 16.17
N GLU A 123 -21.50 2.22 15.07
CA GLU A 123 -20.04 2.37 15.10
C GLU A 123 -19.58 3.84 15.08
N ILE A 124 -20.34 4.73 14.42
CA ILE A 124 -19.92 6.10 14.11
C ILE A 124 -20.81 7.12 14.84
N LYS A 125 -20.26 7.74 15.89
CA LYS A 125 -20.93 8.81 16.67
C LYS A 125 -21.36 10.02 15.81
N ARG A 126 -20.65 10.28 14.71
CA ARG A 126 -20.95 11.34 13.73
C ARG A 126 -21.60 10.69 12.50
N ALA A 127 -22.83 10.23 12.66
CA ALA A 127 -23.53 9.43 11.66
C ALA A 127 -23.47 10.08 10.27
N VAL A 128 -23.05 9.29 9.28
CA VAL A 128 -23.11 9.71 7.89
C VAL A 128 -24.58 9.88 7.50
N GLY A 129 -24.92 11.08 7.01
CA GLY A 129 -26.31 11.47 6.81
C GLY A 129 -27.06 10.60 5.80
N VAL A 130 -28.39 10.59 5.93
CA VAL A 130 -29.34 9.86 5.06
C VAL A 130 -29.02 10.06 3.57
N LYS A 131 -28.62 11.28 3.18
CA LYS A 131 -28.20 11.63 1.80
C LYS A 131 -27.10 10.75 1.21
N ARG A 132 -26.19 10.22 2.04
CA ARG A 132 -25.11 9.36 1.56
C ARG A 132 -25.55 7.91 1.45
N ALA A 133 -26.39 7.45 2.37
CA ALA A 133 -27.00 6.13 2.30
C ALA A 133 -27.95 6.02 1.09
N THR A 134 -28.70 7.07 0.76
CA THR A 134 -29.50 7.11 -0.48
C THR A 134 -28.62 7.02 -1.71
N ARG A 135 -27.54 7.81 -1.78
CA ARG A 135 -26.58 7.76 -2.90
C ARG A 135 -25.91 6.39 -3.05
N LEU A 136 -25.57 5.74 -1.94
CA LEU A 136 -25.01 4.38 -1.97
C LEU A 136 -25.99 3.37 -2.57
N LEU A 137 -27.27 3.49 -2.20
CA LEU A 137 -28.31 2.61 -2.72
C LEU A 137 -28.63 2.89 -4.20
N GLU A 138 -28.60 4.15 -4.62
CA GLU A 138 -28.71 4.55 -6.03
C GLU A 138 -27.53 4.01 -6.84
N ALA A 139 -26.30 4.17 -6.35
CA ALA A 139 -25.09 3.64 -6.98
C ALA A 139 -25.17 2.10 -7.10
N ALA A 140 -25.62 1.42 -6.05
CA ALA A 140 -25.77 -0.04 -6.07
C ALA A 140 -26.82 -0.51 -7.10
N LYS A 141 -27.85 0.29 -7.40
CA LYS A 141 -28.87 -0.05 -8.42
C LYS A 141 -28.35 0.09 -9.85
N VAL A 142 -27.47 1.06 -10.09
CA VAL A 142 -26.92 1.35 -11.42
C VAL A 142 -25.58 0.61 -11.65
N SER A 143 -25.05 -0.03 -10.61
CA SER A 143 -23.74 -0.68 -10.60
C SER A 143 -23.54 -1.65 -11.75
N VAL A 144 -22.45 -1.48 -12.50
CA VAL A 144 -22.01 -2.38 -13.58
C VAL A 144 -21.00 -3.44 -13.14
N GLY A 145 -20.74 -3.55 -11.83
CA GLY A 145 -19.79 -4.51 -11.26
C GLY A 145 -20.08 -5.98 -11.57
N LEU A 146 -19.05 -6.82 -11.45
CA LEU A 146 -19.16 -8.26 -11.70
C LEU A 146 -20.17 -8.94 -10.77
N THR A 147 -21.04 -9.76 -11.35
CA THR A 147 -22.09 -10.52 -10.64
C THR A 147 -21.74 -12.00 -10.44
N THR A 148 -20.59 -12.44 -10.95
CA THR A 148 -20.13 -13.83 -10.86
C THR A 148 -19.07 -14.02 -9.78
N GLY A 149 -19.06 -15.17 -9.11
CA GLY A 149 -18.05 -15.49 -8.08
C GLY A 149 -18.18 -14.69 -6.78
N LEU A 150 -19.38 -14.17 -6.47
CA LEU A 150 -19.63 -13.27 -5.35
C LEU A 150 -19.22 -13.82 -3.97
N SER A 151 -19.33 -15.14 -3.75
CA SER A 151 -18.94 -15.75 -2.48
C SER A 151 -17.44 -15.60 -2.21
N MET A 152 -16.61 -15.99 -3.18
CA MET A 152 -15.15 -15.85 -3.07
C MET A 152 -14.72 -14.39 -3.09
N ALA A 153 -15.40 -13.53 -3.86
CA ALA A 153 -15.12 -12.09 -3.86
C ALA A 153 -15.32 -11.47 -2.46
N ARG A 154 -16.38 -11.85 -1.73
CA ARG A 154 -16.60 -11.40 -0.34
C ARG A 154 -15.45 -11.85 0.57
N THR A 155 -15.08 -13.13 0.49
CA THR A 155 -14.00 -13.67 1.31
C THR A 155 -12.67 -13.00 1.00
N GLU A 156 -12.38 -12.78 -0.28
CA GLU A 156 -11.18 -12.06 -0.72
C GLU A 156 -11.12 -10.65 -0.13
N LEU A 157 -12.20 -9.87 -0.25
CA LEU A 157 -12.23 -8.52 0.31
C LEU A 157 -12.08 -8.54 1.84
N GLN A 158 -12.76 -9.46 2.53
CA GLN A 158 -12.66 -9.57 3.98
C GLN A 158 -11.22 -9.85 4.42
N LEU A 159 -10.53 -10.75 3.73
CA LEU A 159 -9.12 -11.04 3.99
C LEU A 159 -8.23 -9.82 3.72
N LEU A 160 -8.49 -9.07 2.63
CA LEU A 160 -7.74 -7.84 2.32
C LEU A 160 -7.95 -6.76 3.38
N LEU A 161 -9.18 -6.57 3.87
CA LEU A 161 -9.50 -5.61 4.92
C LEU A 161 -8.83 -5.99 6.26
N GLN A 162 -8.82 -7.28 6.61
CA GLN A 162 -8.11 -7.78 7.79
C GLN A 162 -6.61 -7.56 7.69
N GLN A 163 -6.01 -7.85 6.53
CA GLN A 163 -4.59 -7.58 6.28
C GLN A 163 -4.26 -6.09 6.36
N TYR A 164 -5.13 -5.24 5.83
CA TYR A 164 -4.99 -3.79 5.89
C TYR A 164 -4.96 -3.29 7.35
N GLU A 165 -5.93 -3.70 8.17
CA GLU A 165 -6.04 -3.30 9.57
C GLU A 165 -4.86 -3.82 10.41
N LEU A 166 -4.44 -5.06 10.16
CA LEU A 166 -3.25 -5.64 10.79
C LEU A 166 -1.99 -4.84 10.48
N LEU A 167 -1.76 -4.51 9.19
CA LEU A 167 -0.58 -3.75 8.76
C LEU A 167 -0.57 -2.34 9.35
N GLN A 168 -1.72 -1.66 9.42
CA GLN A 168 -1.82 -0.36 10.09
C GLN A 168 -1.39 -0.48 11.55
N THR A 169 -1.95 -1.44 12.28
CA THR A 169 -1.62 -1.66 13.70
C THR A 169 -0.15 -1.99 13.91
N GLN A 170 0.45 -2.79 13.02
CA GLN A 170 1.87 -3.14 13.08
C GLN A 170 2.78 -1.94 12.81
N ILE A 171 2.42 -1.09 11.85
CA ILE A 171 3.15 0.15 11.56
C ILE A 171 3.07 1.09 12.76
N ASP A 172 1.89 1.28 13.34
CA ASP A 172 1.70 2.16 14.49
C ASP A 172 2.52 1.70 15.71
N LYS A 173 2.48 0.39 16.02
CA LYS A 173 3.31 -0.20 17.08
C LYS A 173 4.80 -0.06 16.82
N LEU A 174 5.24 -0.23 15.57
CA LEU A 174 6.64 -0.08 15.21
C LEU A 174 7.10 1.38 15.35
N MET A 175 6.23 2.33 15.00
CA MET A 175 6.51 3.76 15.19
C MET A 175 6.63 4.11 16.67
N GLU A 176 5.75 3.59 17.52
CA GLU A 176 5.80 3.79 18.98
C GLU A 176 7.08 3.21 19.61
N GLN A 177 7.66 2.15 19.03
CA GLN A 177 8.95 1.58 19.47
C GLN A 177 10.18 2.38 18.98
N LEU A 178 10.01 3.24 17.98
CA LEU A 178 11.09 4.02 17.36
C LEU A 178 11.13 5.47 17.84
N GLU A 179 10.09 5.93 18.55
CA GLU A 179 10.05 7.20 19.30
C GLU A 179 10.79 7.09 20.65
#